data_AF-A0A0X3YA83-F1
#
_entry.id   AF-A0A0X3YA83-F1
#
_cell.length_a   1.000
_cell.length_b   1.000
_cell.length_c   1.000
_cell.angle_alpha   90.00
_cell.angle_beta   90.00
_cell.angle_gamma   90.00
#
_symmetry.space_group_name_H-M   'P 1'
#
loop_
_entity.id
_entity.type
_entity.pdbx_description
1 polymer ?
#
loop_
_entity_poly.entity_id
_entity_poly.type
_entity_poly.pdbx_seq_one_letter_code
_entity_poly.pdbx_strand_id
1 'polypeptide(L)'
;MLTFKDETLTAEDAFWVMWYFLKEHYDLSGGAFDLSDILSASEPIGFLENGHINFAAPETGKMVPADSGMIELWNNAIAKYRIDGLPEPKSFK
;
A
#
# COMPACT_ATOMS: atom_id res chain seq x y z
N MET A 1 -10.03 10.57 -7.43
CA MET A 1 -9.23 10.15 -6.27
C MET A 1 -9.24 8.64 -6.26
N LEU A 2 -8.07 8.00 -6.21
CA LEU A 2 -8.00 6.55 -6.04
C LEU A 2 -8.53 6.16 -4.65
N THR A 3 -9.14 4.99 -4.56
CA THR A 3 -9.66 4.46 -3.29
C THR A 3 -9.16 3.04 -3.08
N PHE A 4 -8.95 2.66 -1.82
CA PHE A 4 -8.71 1.26 -1.49
C PHE A 4 -9.91 0.42 -1.96
N LYS A 5 -9.61 -0.73 -2.54
CA LYS A 5 -10.64 -1.74 -2.83
C LYS A 5 -11.24 -2.21 -1.51
N ASP A 6 -12.56 -2.33 -1.50
CA ASP A 6 -13.30 -2.88 -0.37
C ASP A 6 -13.21 -4.41 -0.43
N GLU A 7 -12.19 -4.95 0.23
CA GLU A 7 -11.85 -6.37 0.24
C GLU A 7 -11.67 -6.83 1.70
N THR A 8 -12.32 -7.93 2.06
CA THR A 8 -12.10 -8.56 3.36
C THR A 8 -10.85 -9.43 3.29
N LEU A 9 -9.78 -8.98 3.94
CA LEU A 9 -8.54 -9.73 4.08
C LEU A 9 -8.48 -10.38 5.47
N THR A 10 -8.14 -11.66 5.52
CA THR A 10 -7.68 -12.28 6.78
C THR A 10 -6.33 -11.68 7.18
N ALA A 11 -5.89 -11.91 8.43
CA ALA A 11 -4.55 -11.49 8.84
C ALA A 11 -3.45 -12.15 7.99
N GLU A 12 -3.65 -13.40 7.57
CA GLU A 12 -2.71 -14.11 6.69
C GLU A 12 -2.73 -13.52 5.27
N ASP A 13 -3.90 -13.29 4.70
CA ASP A 13 -4.04 -12.64 3.39
C ASP A 13 -3.34 -11.28 3.41
N ALA A 14 -3.58 -10.46 4.44
CA ALA A 14 -2.98 -9.14 4.58
C ALA A 14 -1.45 -9.20 4.67
N PHE A 15 -0.90 -10.20 5.35
CA PHE A 15 0.55 -10.42 5.44
C PHE A 15 1.16 -10.72 4.06
N TRP A 16 0.52 -11.60 3.27
CA TRP A 16 1.03 -11.94 1.94
C TRP A 16 0.79 -10.85 0.91
N VAL A 17 -0.31 -10.11 0.99
CA VAL A 17 -0.53 -8.89 0.20
C VAL A 17 0.55 -7.86 0.49
N MET A 18 0.91 -7.65 1.76
CA MET A 18 2.03 -6.78 2.13
C MET A 18 3.34 -7.25 1.49
N TRP A 19 3.60 -8.55 1.45
CA TRP A 19 4.77 -9.08 0.74
C TRP A 19 4.77 -8.70 -0.74
N TYR A 20 3.65 -8.87 -1.46
CA TYR A 20 3.55 -8.47 -2.88
C TYR A 20 3.74 -6.97 -3.06
N PHE A 21 3.15 -6.17 -2.18
CA PHE A 21 3.29 -4.72 -2.19
C PHE A 21 4.75 -4.28 -2.07
N LEU A 22 5.48 -4.85 -1.10
CA LEU A 22 6.89 -4.53 -0.85
C LEU A 22 7.80 -5.07 -1.96
N LYS A 23 7.49 -6.26 -2.49
CA LYS A 23 8.26 -6.88 -3.57
C LYS A 23 8.19 -6.06 -4.87
N GLU A 24 7.02 -5.56 -5.22
CA GLU A 24 6.82 -4.70 -6.38
C GLU A 24 7.66 -3.42 -6.24
N HIS A 25 7.60 -2.76 -5.08
CA HIS A 25 8.42 -1.58 -4.79
C HIS A 25 9.91 -1.87 -4.90
N TYR A 26 10.36 -2.98 -4.30
CA TYR A 26 11.75 -3.43 -4.36
C TYR A 26 12.22 -3.64 -5.79
N ASP A 27 11.38 -4.19 -6.66
CA ASP A 27 11.72 -4.42 -8.07
C ASP A 27 11.75 -3.12 -8.88
N LEU A 28 10.75 -2.25 -8.69
CA LEU A 28 10.68 -0.93 -9.35
C LEU A 28 11.87 -0.04 -9.01
N SER A 29 12.40 -0.18 -7.79
CA SER A 29 13.56 0.58 -7.33
C SER A 29 14.91 -0.03 -7.72
N GLY A 30 14.91 -1.06 -8.59
CA GLY A 30 16.14 -1.73 -9.04
C GLY A 30 16.85 -2.50 -7.93
N GLY A 31 16.10 -3.00 -6.94
CA GLY A 31 16.61 -3.75 -5.80
C GLY A 31 17.16 -2.90 -4.66
N ALA A 32 17.01 -1.57 -4.73
CA ALA A 32 17.37 -0.63 -3.66
C ALA A 32 16.10 -0.17 -2.95
N PHE A 33 15.85 -0.63 -1.74
CA PHE A 33 14.61 -0.36 -1.02
C PHE A 33 14.91 0.43 0.24
N ASP A 34 14.44 1.68 0.27
CA ASP A 34 14.53 2.53 1.46
C ASP A 34 13.18 2.53 2.19
N LEU A 35 13.22 2.15 3.47
CA LEU A 35 12.04 2.15 4.32
C LEU A 35 11.48 3.58 4.49
N SER A 36 12.35 4.59 4.48
CA SER A 36 11.94 5.98 4.67
C SER A 36 11.08 6.52 3.52
N ASP A 37 11.29 6.03 2.29
CA ASP A 37 10.46 6.38 1.13
C ASP A 37 9.03 5.87 1.32
N ILE A 38 8.87 4.61 1.76
CA ILE A 38 7.55 4.03 2.00
C ILE A 38 6.86 4.70 3.17
N LEU A 39 7.56 4.92 4.28
CA LEU A 39 6.97 5.61 5.42
C LEU A 39 6.49 7.00 5.02
N SER A 40 7.32 7.76 4.30
CA SER A 40 6.97 9.11 3.83
C SER A 40 5.79 9.11 2.85
N ALA A 41 5.75 8.15 1.90
CA ALA A 41 4.65 8.02 0.94
C ALA A 41 3.35 7.49 1.59
N SER A 42 3.48 6.68 2.64
CA SER A 42 2.37 6.09 3.40
C SER A 42 1.86 6.97 4.54
N GLU A 43 2.56 8.07 4.84
CA GLU A 43 2.22 8.99 5.93
C GLU A 43 0.75 9.39 5.79
N PRO A 44 -0.08 9.19 6.82
CA PRO A 44 -1.51 9.36 6.69
C PRO A 44 -1.86 10.85 6.70
N ILE A 45 -2.51 11.32 5.64
CA ILE A 45 -2.98 12.71 5.49
C ILE A 45 -4.51 12.73 5.52
N GLY A 46 -5.05 13.69 6.28
CA GLY A 46 -6.48 13.95 6.37
C GLY A 46 -7.00 14.85 5.25
N PHE A 47 -8.00 14.39 4.51
CA PHE A 47 -8.70 15.19 3.50
C PHE A 47 -10.13 15.54 3.93
N LEU A 48 -10.55 16.77 3.64
CA LEU A 48 -11.94 17.21 3.71
C LEU A 48 -12.78 16.53 2.60
N GLU A 49 -14.10 16.50 2.77
CA GLU A 49 -15.02 15.94 1.76
C GLU A 49 -14.90 16.59 0.38
N ASN A 50 -14.51 17.87 0.34
CA ASN A 50 -14.28 18.61 -0.90
C ASN A 50 -12.91 18.33 -1.55
N GLY A 51 -12.11 17.40 -1.01
CA GLY A 51 -10.82 16.98 -1.55
C GLY A 51 -9.64 17.89 -1.19
N HIS A 52 -9.84 18.88 -0.31
CA HIS A 52 -8.74 19.71 0.20
C HIS A 52 -8.10 19.07 1.44
N ILE A 53 -6.80 19.32 1.66
CA ILE A 53 -6.10 18.83 2.86
C ILE A 53 -6.63 19.56 4.10
N ASN A 54 -6.94 18.81 5.15
CA ASN A 54 -7.38 19.34 6.43
C ASN A 54 -6.18 19.52 7.39
N PHE A 55 -5.40 20.58 7.22
CA PHE A 55 -4.27 20.87 8.12
C PHE A 55 -4.69 21.21 9.57
N ALA A 56 -5.94 21.63 9.78
CA ALA A 56 -6.41 22.09 11.09
C ALA A 56 -6.85 20.94 12.01
N ALA A 57 -7.38 19.85 11.44
CA ALA A 57 -7.84 18.68 12.17
C ALA A 57 -7.74 17.41 11.28
N PRO A 58 -6.52 16.98 10.92
CA PRO A 58 -6.29 15.91 9.95
C PRO A 58 -7.00 14.60 10.31
N GLU A 59 -7.10 14.28 11.60
CA GLU A 59 -7.76 13.08 12.13
C GLU A 59 -9.27 13.01 11.86
N THR A 60 -9.90 14.15 11.56
CA THR A 60 -11.34 14.21 11.25
C THR A 60 -11.64 14.05 9.76
N GLY A 61 -10.60 14.12 8.91
CA GLY A 61 -10.72 13.93 7.49
C GLY A 61 -10.72 12.45 7.09
N LYS A 62 -11.00 12.19 5.81
CA LYS A 62 -10.73 10.88 5.23
C LYS A 62 -9.22 10.68 5.16
N MET A 63 -8.71 9.71 5.91
CA MET A 63 -7.29 9.37 5.93
C MET A 63 -6.90 8.60 4.68
N VAL A 64 -5.90 9.11 3.96
CA VAL A 64 -5.29 8.45 2.80
C VAL A 64 -3.77 8.62 2.86
N PRO A 65 -3.00 7.79 2.14
CA PRO A 65 -1.56 7.99 2.02
C PRO A 65 -1.21 9.36 1.43
N ALA A 66 -0.07 9.92 1.82
CA ALA A 66 0.50 11.14 1.26
C ALA A 66 0.70 11.05 -0.26
N ASP A 67 1.04 9.85 -0.76
CA ASP A 67 1.05 9.54 -2.19
C ASP A 67 -0.11 8.60 -2.57
N SER A 68 -1.02 9.09 -3.41
CA SER A 68 -2.13 8.29 -3.92
C SER A 68 -1.69 7.07 -4.77
N GLY A 69 -0.45 7.06 -5.29
CA GLY A 69 0.14 5.90 -5.95
C GLY A 69 0.25 4.69 -5.03
N MET A 70 0.37 4.90 -3.71
CA MET A 70 0.37 3.82 -2.73
C MET A 70 -0.95 3.04 -2.72
N ILE A 71 -2.08 3.71 -3.02
CA ILE A 71 -3.40 3.06 -3.13
C ILE A 71 -3.44 2.14 -4.34
N GLU A 72 -2.89 2.58 -5.48
CA GLU A 72 -2.82 1.76 -6.70
C GLU A 72 -1.94 0.53 -6.48
N LEU A 73 -0.75 0.73 -5.92
CA LEU A 73 0.20 -0.35 -5.63
C LEU A 73 -0.39 -1.37 -4.65
N TRP A 74 -1.11 -0.92 -3.63
CA TRP A 74 -1.84 -1.80 -2.72
C TRP A 74 -2.94 -2.59 -3.43
N ASN A 75 -3.77 -1.92 -4.23
CA ASN A 75 -4.84 -2.57 -4.99
C ASN A 75 -4.33 -3.58 -6.03
N ASN A 76 -3.12 -3.35 -6.55
CA ASN A 76 -2.41 -4.28 -7.44
C ASN A 76 -1.85 -5.47 -6.66
N ALA A 77 -1.29 -5.25 -5.46
CA ALA A 77 -0.83 -6.31 -4.59
C ALA A 77 -1.96 -7.27 -4.19
N ILE A 78 -3.15 -6.75 -3.86
CA ILE A 78 -4.35 -7.58 -3.63
C ILE A 78 -4.65 -8.42 -4.87
N ALA A 79 -4.72 -7.79 -6.05
CA ALA A 79 -5.03 -8.51 -7.29
C ALA A 79 -4.01 -9.61 -7.58
N LYS A 80 -2.72 -9.33 -7.36
CA LYS A 80 -1.64 -10.29 -7.54
C LYS A 80 -1.74 -11.46 -6.57
N TYR A 81 -1.98 -11.21 -5.29
CA TYR A 81 -2.23 -12.25 -4.29
C TYR A 81 -3.42 -13.15 -4.67
N ARG A 82 -4.52 -12.57 -5.17
CA ARG A 82 -5.70 -13.35 -5.60
C ARG A 82 -5.44 -14.23 -6.81
N ILE A 83 -4.49 -13.88 -7.68
CA ILE A 83 -4.12 -14.64 -8.88
C ILE A 83 -3.03 -15.68 -8.56
N ASP A 84 -1.95 -15.23 -7.91
CA ASP A 84 -0.73 -16.01 -7.73
C ASP A 84 -0.74 -16.83 -6.42
N GLY A 85 -1.57 -16.44 -5.44
CA GLY A 85 -1.64 -17.11 -4.15
C GLY A 85 -0.44 -16.81 -3.25
N LEU A 86 0.07 -17.85 -2.58
CA LEU A 86 1.21 -17.73 -1.68
C LEU A 86 2.52 -17.62 -2.47
N PRO A 87 3.47 -16.75 -2.07
CA PRO A 87 4.75 -16.64 -2.76
C PRO A 87 5.56 -17.93 -2.63
N GLU A 88 6.27 -18.28 -3.70
CA GLU A 88 7.12 -19.47 -3.72
C GLU A 88 8.29 -19.36 -2.72
N PRO A 89 8.62 -20.43 -1.98
CA PRO A 89 9.77 -20.43 -1.09
C PRO A 89 11.08 -20.23 -1.88
N LYS A 90 11.97 -19.36 -1.39
CA LYS A 90 13.32 -19.28 -1.93
C LYS A 90 14.07 -20.59 -1.65
N SER A 91 14.53 -21.26 -2.70
CA SER A 91 15.48 -22.35 -2.57
C SER A 91 16.86 -21.76 -2.23
N PHE A 92 17.31 -21.98 -1.00
CA PHE A 92 18.69 -21.74 -0.63
C PHE A 92 19.50 -22.97 -1.05
N LYS A 93 20.31 -22.82 -2.11
CA LYS A 93 21.35 -23.79 -2.47
C LYS A 93 22.64 -23.45 -1.75
#